data_AF-A0A182T2M7-F1
#
_entry.id   AF-A0A182T2M7-F1
#
_cell.length_a   1.000
_cell.length_b   1.000
_cell.length_c   1.000
_cell.angle_alpha   90.00
_cell.angle_beta   90.00
_cell.angle_gamma   90.00
#
_symmetry.space_group_name_H-M   'P 1'
#
loop_
_entity.id
_entity.type
_entity.pdbx_description
1 polymer ?
#
loop_
_entity_poly.entity_id
_entity_poly.type
_entity_poly.pdbx_seq_one_letter_code
_entity_poly.pdbx_strand_id
1 'polypeptide(L)'
;MGLFVLWWGWLAFNSGSTYGVSGAKWAYAARAAVMTMMGSFGGGSFSIIYSMINNDGRMDVVDLINGILASLVSVTAGCYLYHAWEAILIGAIGSALCCFGMPLFDRMGVDDPVGASSVHGIAGIWGVLAVGFFADNPLRMDTTSGRSGLFKGGGWYMLGVQSLSALCLACWGVCSTFVLLWLINKVVPIRMDPNEELLGADLMEHRIRHTQIGISRALSALAPIQLDLDDVIDAPPIGRNPGHERCVDEIQAASQKLHQWREAMDKFANRAETGTIKTKASGSRRNRTKSFLDKSHGKGKDNAAYERGGTVTVKMGGANGEGKEAHQLSVIGSEQSYQVGATDRNGDRNFAWID
;
A
#
# COMPACT_ATOMS: atom_id res chain seq x y z
N MET A 1 -2.86 7.16 1.12
CA MET A 1 -2.66 8.58 1.52
C MET A 1 -2.87 9.54 0.37
N GLY A 2 -2.15 9.40 -0.76
CA GLY A 2 -2.31 10.31 -1.92
C GLY A 2 -3.76 10.47 -2.40
N LEU A 3 -4.49 9.36 -2.61
CA LEU A 3 -5.92 9.40 -2.96
C LEU A 3 -6.74 10.25 -1.99
N PHE A 4 -6.55 10.08 -0.68
CA PHE A 4 -7.33 10.81 0.33
C PHE A 4 -7.09 12.32 0.24
N VAL A 5 -5.82 12.73 0.10
CA VAL A 5 -5.45 14.15 -0.04
C VAL A 5 -6.03 14.73 -1.33
N LEU A 6 -5.95 14.00 -2.44
CA LEU A 6 -6.52 14.43 -3.72
C LEU A 6 -8.05 14.50 -3.67
N TRP A 7 -8.71 13.48 -3.11
CA TRP A 7 -10.16 13.43 -2.98
C TRP A 7 -10.70 14.55 -2.10
N TRP A 8 -10.04 14.82 -0.97
CA TRP A 8 -10.38 15.95 -0.10
C TRP A 8 -10.10 17.29 -0.77
N GLY A 9 -8.95 17.44 -1.44
CA GLY A 9 -8.61 18.63 -2.21
C GLY A 9 -9.59 18.89 -3.36
N TRP A 10 -10.14 17.84 -3.97
CA TRP A 10 -11.08 17.95 -5.08
C TRP A 10 -12.39 18.61 -4.68
N LEU A 11 -12.84 18.42 -3.43
CA LEU A 11 -13.99 19.15 -2.89
C LEU A 11 -13.77 20.65 -2.96
N ALA A 12 -12.60 21.12 -2.52
CA ALA A 12 -12.24 22.53 -2.57
C ALA A 12 -12.06 23.01 -4.03
N PHE A 13 -11.47 22.17 -4.90
CA PHE A 13 -11.28 22.46 -6.31
C PHE A 13 -12.63 22.73 -7.03
N ASN A 14 -13.60 21.82 -6.89
CA ASN A 14 -14.89 21.93 -7.58
C ASN A 14 -15.80 22.98 -6.95
N SER A 15 -15.90 23.04 -5.61
CA SER A 15 -16.75 24.03 -4.94
C SER A 15 -16.19 25.45 -5.04
N GLY A 16 -14.86 25.60 -4.98
CA GLY A 16 -14.16 26.88 -5.12
C GLY A 16 -14.25 27.48 -6.52
N SER A 17 -14.44 26.64 -7.55
CA SER A 17 -14.63 27.06 -8.95
C SER A 17 -15.93 27.86 -9.22
N THR A 18 -16.74 28.10 -8.18
CA THR A 18 -17.87 29.04 -8.24
C THR A 18 -17.49 30.50 -7.99
N TYR A 19 -16.23 30.77 -7.63
CA TYR A 19 -15.66 32.11 -7.46
C TYR A 19 -16.47 33.03 -6.53
N GLY A 20 -16.98 32.48 -5.43
CA GLY A 20 -17.55 33.26 -4.33
C GLY A 20 -18.73 32.60 -3.62
N VAL A 21 -19.15 33.25 -2.53
CA VAL A 21 -20.24 32.77 -1.64
C VAL A 21 -21.45 33.72 -1.69
N SER A 22 -21.24 34.98 -2.09
CA SER A 22 -22.29 36.00 -2.19
C SER A 22 -23.23 35.78 -3.39
N GLY A 23 -24.45 36.33 -3.32
CA GLY A 23 -25.34 36.43 -4.49
C GLY A 23 -25.72 35.07 -5.11
N ALA A 24 -26.20 34.14 -4.28
CA ALA A 24 -26.59 32.75 -4.66
C ALA A 24 -25.44 31.81 -5.08
N LYS A 25 -24.20 32.27 -5.19
CA LYS A 25 -23.05 31.41 -5.54
C LYS A 25 -22.78 30.29 -4.52
N TRP A 26 -23.05 30.54 -3.24
CA TRP A 26 -22.92 29.51 -2.18
C TRP A 26 -23.73 28.24 -2.46
N ALA A 27 -24.92 28.36 -3.07
CA ALA A 27 -25.77 27.22 -3.37
C ALA A 27 -25.16 26.35 -4.47
N TYR A 28 -24.49 26.98 -5.44
CA TYR A 28 -23.75 26.28 -6.49
C TYR A 28 -22.47 25.65 -5.95
N ALA A 29 -21.77 26.30 -5.02
CA ALA A 29 -20.60 25.74 -4.37
C ALA A 29 -20.96 24.47 -3.58
N ALA A 30 -22.05 24.53 -2.80
CA ALA A 30 -22.59 23.39 -2.07
C ALA A 30 -23.03 22.27 -3.03
N ARG A 31 -23.73 22.61 -4.12
CA ARG A 31 -24.12 21.63 -5.15
C ARG A 31 -22.90 20.97 -5.78
N ALA A 32 -21.89 21.73 -6.17
CA ALA A 32 -20.64 21.20 -6.73
C ALA A 32 -19.96 20.21 -5.77
N ALA A 33 -19.88 20.54 -4.47
CA ALA A 33 -19.33 19.65 -3.46
C ALA A 33 -20.11 18.33 -3.39
N VAL A 34 -21.45 18.39 -3.31
CA VAL A 34 -22.30 17.19 -3.26
C VAL A 34 -22.14 16.34 -4.52
N MET A 35 -22.21 16.93 -5.71
CA MET A 35 -22.08 16.18 -6.96
C MET A 35 -20.69 15.55 -7.12
N THR A 36 -19.64 16.21 -6.63
CA THR A 36 -18.27 15.65 -6.60
C THR A 36 -18.22 14.37 -5.76
N MET A 37 -18.86 14.37 -4.59
CA MET A 37 -18.95 13.18 -3.74
C MET A 37 -19.78 12.07 -4.39
N MET A 38 -20.94 12.43 -4.96
CA MET A 38 -21.80 11.48 -5.67
C MET A 38 -21.10 10.85 -6.88
N GLY A 39 -20.32 11.63 -7.63
CA GLY A 39 -19.46 11.15 -8.70
C GLY A 39 -18.39 10.18 -8.20
N SER A 40 -17.68 10.54 -7.13
CA SER A 40 -16.68 9.67 -6.51
C SER A 40 -17.27 8.36 -5.99
N PHE A 41 -18.51 8.38 -5.49
CA PHE A 41 -19.24 7.19 -5.07
C PHE A 41 -19.59 6.30 -6.26
N GLY A 42 -20.05 6.87 -7.37
CA GLY A 42 -20.31 6.14 -8.61
C GLY A 42 -19.04 5.48 -9.18
N GLY A 43 -17.93 6.22 -9.20
CA GLY A 43 -16.64 5.69 -9.64
C GLY A 43 -16.10 4.59 -8.73
N GLY A 44 -16.11 4.82 -7.42
CA GLY A 44 -15.68 3.82 -6.44
C GLY A 44 -16.53 2.54 -6.53
N SER A 45 -17.86 2.67 -6.63
CA SER A 45 -18.75 1.51 -6.78
C SER A 45 -18.45 0.71 -8.04
N PHE A 46 -18.26 1.38 -9.18
CA PHE A 46 -17.89 0.72 -10.42
C PHE A 46 -16.52 0.03 -10.31
N SER A 47 -15.51 0.71 -9.78
CA SER A 47 -14.14 0.20 -9.65
C SER A 47 -14.08 -1.06 -8.79
N ILE A 48 -14.84 -1.08 -7.68
CA ILE A 48 -14.95 -2.26 -6.81
C ILE A 48 -15.53 -3.44 -7.60
N ILE A 49 -16.65 -3.23 -8.28
CA ILE A 49 -17.32 -4.28 -9.07
C ILE A 49 -16.39 -4.78 -10.18
N TYR A 50 -15.79 -3.86 -10.93
CA TYR A 50 -14.87 -4.18 -12.02
C TYR A 50 -13.69 -5.00 -11.52
N SER A 51 -13.02 -4.55 -10.46
CA SER A 51 -11.85 -5.23 -9.93
C SER A 51 -12.18 -6.62 -9.39
N MET A 52 -13.32 -6.77 -8.69
CA MET A 52 -13.81 -8.08 -8.24
C MET A 52 -14.11 -9.02 -9.40
N ILE A 53 -14.65 -8.53 -10.52
CA ILE A 53 -14.93 -9.37 -11.69
C ILE A 53 -13.62 -9.78 -12.38
N ASN A 54 -12.66 -8.87 -12.51
CA ASN A 54 -11.44 -9.11 -13.26
C ASN A 54 -10.38 -9.92 -12.48
N ASN A 55 -10.41 -9.86 -11.15
CA ASN A 55 -9.40 -10.46 -10.28
C ASN A 55 -9.94 -11.61 -9.40
N ASP A 56 -10.84 -12.45 -9.96
CA ASP A 56 -11.39 -13.64 -9.30
C ASP A 56 -11.99 -13.36 -7.89
N GLY A 57 -12.74 -12.27 -7.77
CA GLY A 57 -13.38 -11.84 -6.53
C GLY A 57 -12.48 -11.05 -5.59
N ARG A 58 -11.23 -10.76 -5.99
CA ARG A 58 -10.30 -9.92 -5.21
C ARG A 58 -10.38 -8.46 -5.65
N MET A 59 -10.07 -7.56 -4.73
CA MET A 59 -10.05 -6.13 -5.01
C MET A 59 -8.61 -5.66 -5.18
N ASP A 60 -8.29 -5.13 -6.36
CA ASP A 60 -7.06 -4.40 -6.60
C ASP A 60 -7.22 -2.94 -6.15
N VAL A 61 -6.23 -2.48 -5.40
CA VAL A 61 -6.17 -1.13 -4.86
C VAL A 61 -5.89 -0.12 -5.99
N VAL A 62 -5.15 -0.50 -7.02
CA VAL A 62 -4.81 0.39 -8.14
C VAL A 62 -6.06 0.74 -8.96
N ASP A 63 -6.87 -0.26 -9.31
CA ASP A 63 -8.16 -0.07 -9.98
C ASP A 63 -9.08 0.86 -9.18
N LEU A 64 -9.15 0.66 -7.87
CA LEU A 64 -9.98 1.46 -6.98
C LEU A 64 -9.51 2.92 -6.91
N ILE A 65 -8.21 3.14 -6.74
CA ILE A 65 -7.62 4.49 -6.69
C ILE A 65 -7.86 5.21 -8.02
N ASN A 66 -7.47 4.60 -9.13
CA ASN A 66 -7.54 5.24 -10.44
C ASN A 66 -8.99 5.45 -10.89
N GLY A 67 -9.90 4.52 -10.58
CA GLY A 67 -11.30 4.69 -10.91
C GLY A 67 -12.01 5.78 -10.07
N ILE A 68 -11.68 5.93 -8.78
CA ILE A 68 -12.15 7.08 -7.99
C ILE A 68 -11.60 8.40 -8.56
N LEU A 69 -10.30 8.47 -8.87
CA LEU A 69 -9.71 9.67 -9.46
C LEU A 69 -10.34 10.02 -10.82
N ALA A 70 -10.53 9.04 -11.70
CA ALA A 70 -11.16 9.23 -13.00
C ALA A 70 -12.60 9.73 -12.88
N SER A 71 -13.34 9.26 -11.87
CA SER A 71 -14.70 9.74 -11.60
C SER A 71 -14.74 11.19 -11.11
N LEU A 72 -13.78 11.60 -10.29
CA LEU A 72 -13.62 12.99 -9.86
C LEU A 72 -13.28 13.89 -11.06
N VAL A 73 -12.36 13.46 -11.92
CA VAL A 73 -12.03 14.13 -13.19
C VAL A 73 -13.29 14.28 -14.05
N SER A 74 -14.06 13.20 -14.22
CA SER A 74 -15.24 13.18 -15.10
C SER A 74 -16.35 14.13 -14.65
N VAL A 75 -16.56 14.31 -13.34
CA VAL A 75 -17.60 15.22 -12.83
C VAL A 75 -17.13 16.69 -12.80
N THR A 76 -15.82 16.94 -12.89
CA THR A 76 -15.23 18.27 -12.69
C THR A 76 -15.82 19.34 -13.61
N ALA A 77 -15.94 19.05 -14.92
CA ALA A 77 -16.34 20.04 -15.92
C ALA A 77 -17.75 20.63 -15.71
N GLY A 78 -18.67 19.86 -15.12
CA GLY A 78 -20.06 20.26 -14.93
C GLY A 78 -20.61 20.02 -13.54
N CYS A 79 -19.76 19.93 -12.51
CA CYS A 79 -20.14 19.49 -11.16
C CYS A 79 -21.37 20.20 -10.56
N TYR A 80 -21.59 21.49 -10.83
CA TYR A 80 -22.78 22.21 -10.34
C TYR A 80 -23.99 22.19 -11.30
N LEU A 81 -23.82 21.63 -12.51
CA LEU A 81 -24.83 21.52 -13.55
C LEU A 81 -25.62 20.20 -13.49
N TYR A 82 -25.14 19.21 -12.73
CA TYR A 82 -25.74 17.87 -12.69
C TYR A 82 -26.69 17.67 -11.51
N HIS A 83 -27.60 16.71 -11.64
CA HIS A 83 -28.38 16.12 -10.55
C HIS A 83 -27.59 14.98 -9.88
N ALA A 84 -27.97 14.63 -8.65
CA ALA A 84 -27.23 13.64 -7.85
C ALA A 84 -27.07 12.27 -8.54
N TRP A 85 -28.13 11.78 -9.20
CA TRP A 85 -28.09 10.52 -9.92
C TRP A 85 -27.26 10.60 -11.21
N GLU A 86 -27.26 11.76 -11.88
CA GLU A 86 -26.44 12.01 -13.08
C GLU A 86 -24.97 12.02 -12.71
N ALA A 87 -24.61 12.64 -11.58
CA ALA A 87 -23.23 12.66 -11.08
C ALA A 87 -22.71 11.25 -10.79
N ILE A 88 -23.51 10.37 -10.17
CA ILE A 88 -23.16 8.95 -9.96
C ILE A 88 -22.86 8.29 -11.31
N LEU A 89 -23.75 8.46 -12.29
CA LEU A 89 -23.62 7.82 -13.60
C LEU A 89 -22.38 8.32 -14.36
N ILE A 90 -22.15 9.64 -14.37
CA ILE A 90 -20.98 10.26 -15.02
C ILE A 90 -19.70 9.75 -14.37
N GLY A 91 -19.67 9.67 -13.04
CA GLY A 91 -18.54 9.13 -12.28
C GLY A 91 -18.27 7.65 -12.56
N ALA A 92 -19.32 6.83 -12.61
CA ALA A 92 -19.22 5.41 -12.93
C ALA A 92 -18.70 5.17 -14.36
N ILE A 93 -19.19 5.93 -15.34
CA ILE A 93 -18.70 5.86 -16.73
C ILE A 93 -17.24 6.32 -16.81
N GLY A 94 -16.88 7.39 -16.10
CA GLY A 94 -15.50 7.86 -16.02
C GLY A 94 -14.54 6.82 -15.47
N SER A 95 -14.92 6.17 -14.38
CA SER A 95 -14.19 5.04 -13.81
C SER A 95 -14.10 3.86 -14.79
N ALA A 96 -15.18 3.51 -15.48
CA ALA A 96 -15.18 2.45 -16.48
C ALA A 96 -14.19 2.72 -17.61
N LEU A 97 -14.25 3.92 -18.19
CA LEU A 97 -13.33 4.35 -19.24
C LEU A 97 -11.88 4.29 -18.77
N CYS A 98 -11.61 4.65 -17.52
CA CYS A 98 -10.27 4.56 -16.96
C CYS A 98 -9.79 3.11 -16.78
N CYS A 99 -10.61 2.26 -16.15
CA CYS A 99 -10.31 0.85 -15.89
C CYS A 99 -10.08 0.07 -17.19
N PHE A 100 -10.85 0.34 -18.25
CA PHE A 100 -10.61 -0.26 -19.56
C PHE A 100 -9.49 0.44 -20.35
N GLY A 101 -9.25 1.73 -20.11
CA GLY A 101 -8.24 2.53 -20.80
C GLY A 101 -6.80 2.20 -20.40
N MET A 102 -6.55 1.91 -19.12
CA MET A 102 -5.20 1.53 -18.65
C MET A 102 -4.63 0.31 -19.39
N PRO A 103 -5.29 -0.87 -19.41
CA PRO A 103 -4.79 -2.02 -20.14
C PRO A 103 -4.77 -1.82 -21.65
N LEU A 104 -5.54 -0.87 -22.19
CA LEU A 104 -5.46 -0.50 -23.61
C LEU A 104 -4.17 0.26 -23.91
N PHE A 105 -3.77 1.22 -23.05
CA PHE A 105 -2.48 1.90 -23.19
C PHE A 105 -1.30 0.94 -23.06
N ASP A 106 -1.36 0.00 -22.11
CA ASP A 106 -0.34 -1.03 -21.93
C ASP A 106 -0.19 -1.88 -23.22
N ARG A 107 -1.31 -2.28 -23.83
CA ARG A 107 -1.32 -3.02 -25.10
C ARG A 107 -0.82 -2.22 -26.29
N MET A 108 -0.92 -0.90 -26.25
CA MET A 108 -0.35 -0.01 -27.28
C MET A 108 1.13 0.26 -27.06
N GLY A 109 1.75 -0.29 -26.01
CA GLY A 109 3.15 -0.04 -25.66
C GLY A 109 3.40 1.38 -25.17
N VAL A 110 2.36 2.05 -24.64
CA VAL A 110 2.49 3.38 -24.04
C VAL A 110 2.89 3.21 -22.58
N ASP A 111 4.09 3.65 -22.25
CA ASP A 111 4.66 3.62 -20.89
C ASP A 111 4.03 4.72 -20.01
N ASP A 112 2.85 4.42 -19.45
CA ASP A 112 2.12 5.28 -18.50
C ASP A 112 2.08 4.63 -17.10
N PRO A 113 3.14 4.76 -16.29
CA PRO A 113 3.33 3.98 -15.07
C PRO A 113 2.29 4.24 -13.98
N VAL A 114 1.58 5.38 -14.05
CA VAL A 114 0.57 5.79 -13.06
C VAL A 114 -0.84 5.80 -13.64
N GLY A 115 -1.02 5.51 -14.93
CA GLY A 115 -2.31 5.57 -15.61
C GLY A 115 -2.87 6.99 -15.78
N ALA A 116 -2.01 8.01 -15.80
CA ALA A 116 -2.44 9.42 -15.86
C ALA A 116 -3.19 9.74 -17.15
N SER A 117 -2.81 9.13 -18.27
CA SER A 117 -3.46 9.29 -19.58
C SER A 117 -4.89 8.75 -19.55
N SER A 118 -5.11 7.64 -18.85
CA SER A 118 -6.43 7.05 -18.69
C SER A 118 -7.31 7.88 -17.73
N VAL A 119 -6.77 8.22 -16.56
CA VAL A 119 -7.47 8.98 -15.51
C VAL A 119 -7.81 10.39 -15.96
N HIS A 120 -6.85 11.12 -16.53
CA HIS A 120 -7.01 12.54 -16.87
C HIS A 120 -7.35 12.76 -18.34
N GLY A 121 -6.72 12.01 -19.25
CA GLY A 121 -6.97 12.14 -20.70
C GLY A 121 -8.34 11.61 -21.07
N ILE A 122 -8.55 10.29 -20.94
CA ILE A 122 -9.81 9.65 -21.37
C ILE A 122 -10.99 10.14 -20.50
N ALA A 123 -10.87 10.06 -19.17
CA ALA A 123 -11.95 10.48 -18.29
C ALA A 123 -12.20 12.01 -18.35
N GLY A 124 -11.17 12.82 -18.64
CA GLY A 124 -11.33 14.26 -18.85
C GLY A 124 -12.10 14.59 -20.11
N ILE A 125 -11.80 13.93 -21.24
CA ILE A 125 -12.58 14.05 -22.47
C ILE A 125 -14.04 13.67 -22.21
N TRP A 126 -14.27 12.56 -21.50
CA TRP A 126 -15.62 12.17 -21.11
C TRP A 126 -16.30 13.24 -20.24
N GLY A 127 -15.62 13.82 -19.26
CA GLY A 127 -16.19 14.86 -18.41
C GLY A 127 -16.64 16.10 -19.19
N VAL A 128 -15.85 16.54 -20.17
CA VAL A 128 -16.23 17.65 -21.07
C VAL A 128 -17.46 17.27 -21.91
N LEU A 129 -17.50 16.05 -22.47
CA LEU A 129 -18.66 15.56 -23.22
C LEU A 129 -19.90 15.41 -22.34
N ALA A 130 -19.75 14.99 -21.08
CA ALA A 130 -20.84 14.84 -20.12
C ALA A 130 -21.57 16.17 -19.86
N VAL A 131 -20.88 17.31 -19.93
CA VAL A 131 -21.51 18.64 -19.93
C VAL A 131 -22.46 18.77 -21.13
N GLY A 132 -22.05 18.35 -22.33
CA GLY A 132 -22.88 18.37 -23.53
C GLY A 132 -24.15 17.51 -23.43
N PHE A 133 -24.12 16.44 -22.65
CA PHE A 133 -25.25 15.54 -22.46
C PHE A 133 -26.18 15.96 -21.31
N PHE A 134 -25.60 16.24 -20.14
CA PHE A 134 -26.33 16.29 -18.87
C PHE A 134 -26.48 17.70 -18.29
N ALA A 135 -25.81 18.72 -18.84
CA ALA A 135 -25.84 20.05 -18.25
C ALA A 135 -27.27 20.59 -18.12
N ASP A 136 -27.63 20.95 -16.90
CA ASP A 136 -28.82 21.74 -16.65
C ASP A 136 -28.55 23.23 -16.90
N ASN A 137 -29.61 24.01 -17.10
CA ASN A 137 -29.51 25.47 -17.26
C ASN A 137 -29.77 26.15 -15.90
N PRO A 138 -28.74 26.56 -15.15
CA PRO A 138 -28.93 27.11 -13.82
C PRO A 138 -29.59 28.49 -13.86
N LEU A 139 -30.83 28.58 -13.38
CA LEU A 139 -31.66 29.80 -13.41
C LEU A 139 -31.04 31.09 -12.80
N ARG A 140 -29.99 30.99 -11.96
CA ARG A 140 -29.40 32.13 -11.23
C ARG A 140 -27.94 32.42 -11.58
N MET A 141 -27.30 31.63 -12.43
CA MET A 141 -25.96 31.92 -12.96
C MET A 141 -25.99 31.75 -14.48
N ASP A 142 -25.58 32.77 -15.22
CA ASP A 142 -25.54 32.72 -16.69
C ASP A 142 -24.32 31.92 -17.22
N THR A 143 -24.10 30.72 -16.69
CA THR A 143 -22.92 29.90 -16.99
C THR A 143 -23.06 29.10 -18.27
N THR A 144 -24.29 28.80 -18.69
CA THR A 144 -24.57 28.05 -19.93
C THR A 144 -25.15 28.95 -21.04
N SER A 145 -25.25 30.26 -20.82
CA SER A 145 -25.90 31.21 -21.74
C SER A 145 -27.32 30.78 -22.11
N GLY A 146 -28.07 30.25 -21.14
CA GLY A 146 -29.42 29.74 -21.33
C GLY A 146 -29.53 28.38 -22.04
N ARG A 147 -28.42 27.68 -22.29
CA ARG A 147 -28.41 26.39 -22.99
C ARG A 147 -28.43 25.22 -22.01
N SER A 148 -28.98 24.10 -22.47
CA SER A 148 -29.04 22.84 -21.73
C SER A 148 -28.40 21.71 -22.53
N GLY A 149 -28.04 20.63 -21.86
CA GLY A 149 -27.52 19.43 -22.49
C GLY A 149 -28.57 18.70 -23.33
N LEU A 150 -28.10 17.75 -24.14
CA LEU A 150 -28.92 16.97 -25.05
C LEU A 150 -30.09 16.26 -24.34
N PHE A 151 -29.83 15.64 -23.18
CA PHE A 151 -30.86 14.93 -22.41
C PHE A 151 -31.83 15.85 -21.66
N LYS A 152 -31.55 17.15 -21.65
CA LYS A 152 -32.40 18.19 -21.05
C LYS A 152 -33.18 18.98 -22.11
N GLY A 153 -33.17 18.52 -23.37
CA GLY A 153 -33.90 19.15 -24.48
C GLY A 153 -33.19 20.34 -25.13
N GLY A 154 -31.91 20.59 -24.81
CA GLY A 154 -31.15 21.70 -25.40
C GLY A 154 -30.57 21.43 -26.80
N GLY A 155 -30.86 20.26 -27.38
CA GLY A 155 -30.44 19.87 -28.72
C GLY A 155 -28.93 19.58 -28.85
N TRP A 156 -28.45 19.52 -30.09
CA TRP A 156 -27.07 19.10 -30.40
C TRP A 156 -26.03 20.21 -30.24
N TYR A 157 -26.44 21.46 -30.11
CA TYR A 157 -25.52 22.60 -30.10
C TYR A 157 -24.51 22.52 -28.96
N MET A 158 -24.99 22.28 -27.73
CA MET A 158 -24.11 22.22 -26.55
C MET A 158 -23.14 21.04 -26.64
N LEU A 159 -23.60 19.87 -27.09
CA LEU A 159 -22.74 18.72 -27.31
C LEU A 159 -21.69 18.98 -28.40
N GLY A 160 -22.07 19.65 -29.49
CA GLY A 160 -21.14 20.03 -30.56
C GLY A 160 -20.04 20.97 -30.07
N VAL A 161 -20.40 21.99 -29.27
CA VAL A 161 -19.42 22.91 -28.66
C VAL A 161 -18.50 22.17 -27.70
N GLN A 162 -19.01 21.30 -26.83
CA GLN A 162 -18.17 20.55 -25.90
C GLN A 162 -17.26 19.54 -26.62
N SER A 163 -17.75 18.90 -27.69
CA SER A 163 -16.94 17.98 -28.50
C SER A 163 -15.80 18.71 -29.21
N LEU A 164 -16.09 19.88 -29.80
CA LEU A 164 -15.06 20.73 -30.40
C LEU A 164 -14.05 21.20 -29.36
N SER A 165 -14.51 21.63 -28.18
CA SER A 165 -13.63 22.02 -27.07
C SER A 165 -12.72 20.87 -26.64
N ALA A 166 -13.25 19.65 -26.49
CA ALA A 166 -12.46 18.48 -26.13
C ALA A 166 -11.36 18.20 -27.18
N LEU A 167 -11.71 18.26 -28.47
CA LEU A 167 -10.74 18.10 -29.56
C LEU A 167 -9.66 19.20 -29.53
N CYS A 168 -10.06 20.47 -29.41
CA CYS A 168 -9.13 21.59 -29.34
C CYS A 168 -8.17 21.48 -28.16
N LEU A 169 -8.68 21.14 -26.96
CA LEU A 169 -7.88 20.97 -25.76
C LEU A 169 -6.92 19.78 -25.87
N ALA A 170 -7.38 18.65 -26.42
CA ALA A 170 -6.55 17.47 -26.65
C ALA A 170 -5.43 17.75 -27.66
N CYS A 171 -5.77 18.35 -28.81
CA CYS A 171 -4.78 18.73 -29.82
C CYS A 171 -3.77 19.73 -29.26
N TRP A 172 -4.24 20.77 -28.58
CA TRP A 172 -3.35 21.76 -27.96
C TRP A 172 -2.44 21.12 -26.91
N GLY A 173 -2.99 20.30 -26.01
CA GLY A 173 -2.24 19.62 -24.95
C GLY A 173 -1.16 18.69 -25.51
N VAL A 174 -1.50 17.84 -26.48
CA VAL A 174 -0.55 16.91 -27.11
C VAL A 174 0.51 17.68 -27.90
N CYS A 175 0.11 18.60 -28.77
CA CYS A 175 1.07 19.32 -29.61
C CYS A 175 2.02 20.21 -28.79
N SER A 176 1.49 20.97 -27.83
CA SER A 176 2.33 21.86 -27.00
C SER A 176 3.28 21.07 -26.11
N THR A 177 2.81 20.01 -25.45
CA THR A 177 3.64 19.15 -24.60
C THR A 177 4.71 18.43 -25.42
N PHE A 178 4.35 17.88 -26.58
CA PHE A 178 5.30 17.23 -27.47
C PHE A 178 6.40 18.19 -27.93
N VAL A 179 6.04 19.38 -28.41
CA VAL A 179 7.02 20.39 -28.86
C VAL A 179 7.91 20.82 -27.70
N LEU A 180 7.34 21.07 -26.52
CA LEU A 180 8.10 21.49 -25.33
C LEU A 180 9.10 20.41 -24.90
N LEU A 181 8.64 19.16 -24.69
CA LEU A 181 9.49 18.07 -24.26
C LEU A 181 10.54 17.73 -25.33
N TRP A 182 10.20 17.80 -26.62
CA TRP A 182 11.16 17.60 -27.70
C TRP A 182 12.27 18.65 -27.67
N LEU A 183 11.94 19.93 -27.47
CA LEU A 183 12.92 21.01 -27.35
C LEU A 183 13.80 20.84 -26.11
N ILE A 184 13.21 20.54 -24.96
CA ILE A 184 13.96 20.31 -23.71
C ILE A 184 14.93 19.14 -23.90
N ASN A 185 14.47 18.03 -24.49
CA ASN A 185 15.28 16.84 -24.73
C ASN A 185 16.47 17.08 -25.68
N LYS A 186 16.50 18.19 -26.43
CA LYS A 186 17.68 18.60 -27.23
C LYS A 186 18.76 19.28 -26.42
N VAL A 187 18.41 19.86 -25.27
CA VAL A 187 19.33 20.60 -24.40
C VAL A 187 19.72 19.75 -23.19
N VAL A 188 18.73 19.14 -22.54
CA VAL A 188 18.90 18.28 -21.36
C VAL A 188 18.08 17.02 -21.59
N PRO A 189 18.72 15.84 -21.70
CA PRO A 189 18.02 14.57 -21.81
C PRO A 189 17.03 14.40 -20.65
N ILE A 190 15.76 14.13 -20.97
CA ILE A 190 14.70 14.03 -19.95
C ILE A 190 14.66 12.63 -19.33
N ARG A 191 15.01 11.60 -20.11
CA ARG A 191 15.10 10.21 -19.64
C ARG A 191 16.54 9.91 -19.25
N MET A 192 16.68 9.28 -18.10
CA MET A 192 17.93 8.70 -17.59
C MET A 192 18.49 7.61 -18.52
N ASP A 193 19.79 7.36 -18.45
CA ASP A 193 20.41 6.28 -19.22
C ASP A 193 19.88 4.92 -18.77
N PRO A 194 19.70 3.92 -19.67
CA PRO A 194 19.15 2.63 -19.29
C PRO A 194 19.89 1.93 -18.14
N ASN A 195 21.22 2.12 -18.04
CA ASN A 195 22.01 1.49 -16.98
C ASN A 195 21.76 2.17 -15.62
N GLU A 196 21.55 3.49 -15.63
CA GLU A 196 21.18 4.27 -14.44
C GLU A 196 19.73 3.98 -14.03
N GLU A 197 18.83 3.77 -15.00
CA GLU A 197 17.42 3.40 -14.78
C GLU A 197 17.32 2.07 -14.02
N LEU A 198 18.16 1.10 -14.36
CA LEU A 198 18.24 -0.19 -13.67
C LEU A 198 18.72 -0.08 -12.21
N LEU A 199 19.58 0.89 -11.90
CA LEU A 199 20.04 1.16 -10.54
C LEU A 199 19.01 1.94 -9.71
N GLY A 200 18.15 2.70 -10.40
CA GLY A 200 17.03 3.44 -9.83
C GLY A 200 17.37 4.90 -9.50
N ALA A 201 16.40 5.78 -9.73
CA ALA A 201 16.54 7.24 -9.53
C ALA A 201 16.82 7.62 -8.06
N ASP A 202 16.29 6.87 -7.08
CA ASP A 202 16.59 7.06 -5.67
C ASP A 202 18.10 7.06 -5.40
N LEU A 203 18.82 6.12 -6.02
CA LEU A 203 20.25 5.97 -5.84
C LEU A 203 21.04 6.95 -6.72
N MET A 204 20.70 7.00 -8.01
CA MET A 204 21.47 7.75 -9.02
C MET A 204 21.27 9.27 -8.94
N GLU A 205 20.03 9.73 -8.68
CA GLU A 205 19.71 11.16 -8.67
C GLU A 205 19.65 11.73 -7.25
N HIS A 206 19.13 10.95 -6.29
CA HIS A 206 18.90 11.42 -4.92
C HIS A 206 19.94 10.94 -3.90
N ARG A 207 20.85 10.02 -4.27
CA ARG A 207 21.85 9.41 -3.37
C ARG A 207 21.21 8.84 -2.11
N ILE A 208 20.09 8.15 -2.30
CA ILE A 208 19.31 7.50 -1.24
C ILE A 208 19.47 5.99 -1.39
N ARG A 209 19.96 5.35 -0.33
CA ARG A 209 20.15 3.89 -0.29
C ARG A 209 19.11 3.23 0.59
N HIS A 210 18.42 2.22 0.08
CA HIS A 210 17.49 1.39 0.86
C HIS A 210 18.16 0.07 1.22
N THR A 211 18.24 -0.27 2.50
CA THR A 211 18.91 -1.49 3.01
C THR A 211 18.19 -2.79 2.62
N GLN A 212 16.90 -2.73 2.31
CA GLN A 212 16.11 -3.91 1.94
C GLN A 212 16.09 -4.20 0.43
N ILE A 213 16.63 -3.30 -0.40
CA ILE A 213 16.70 -3.49 -1.85
C ILE A 213 18.07 -4.10 -2.18
N GLY A 214 18.07 -5.23 -2.88
CA GLY A 214 19.27 -5.99 -3.23
C GLY A 214 20.12 -5.32 -4.32
N ILE A 215 20.70 -4.16 -4.00
CA ILE A 215 21.57 -3.38 -4.90
C ILE A 215 22.75 -4.23 -5.39
N SER A 216 23.23 -5.17 -4.58
CA SER A 216 24.28 -6.12 -4.94
C SER A 216 23.96 -6.97 -6.17
N ARG A 217 22.68 -7.27 -6.44
CA ARG A 217 22.25 -8.03 -7.62
C ARG A 217 22.30 -7.18 -8.90
N ALA A 218 21.87 -5.92 -8.81
CA ALA A 218 21.95 -4.95 -9.90
C ALA A 218 23.41 -4.58 -10.22
N LEU A 219 24.22 -4.32 -9.20
CA LEU A 219 25.65 -4.07 -9.34
C LEU A 219 26.40 -5.25 -9.96
N SER A 220 26.05 -6.49 -9.59
CA SER A 220 26.64 -7.69 -10.19
C SER A 220 26.29 -7.83 -11.68
N ALA A 221 25.04 -7.52 -12.05
CA ALA A 221 24.61 -7.51 -13.46
C ALA A 221 25.30 -6.40 -14.28
N LEU A 222 25.58 -5.25 -13.66
CA LEU A 222 26.20 -4.09 -14.30
C LEU A 222 27.74 -4.03 -14.15
N ALA A 223 28.35 -4.99 -13.44
CA ALA A 223 29.80 -5.10 -13.25
C ALA A 223 30.63 -5.04 -14.55
N PRO A 224 30.18 -5.53 -15.72
CA PRO A 224 30.93 -5.41 -16.97
C PRO A 224 31.03 -3.99 -17.52
N ILE A 225 30.14 -3.07 -17.11
CA ILE A 225 29.97 -1.74 -17.70
C ILE A 225 30.79 -0.67 -16.97
N GLN A 226 31.36 -1.01 -15.80
CA GLN A 226 32.33 -0.17 -15.07
C GLN A 226 31.81 1.26 -14.82
N LEU A 227 30.60 1.36 -14.28
CA LEU A 227 30.03 2.62 -13.80
C LEU A 227 30.78 3.10 -12.54
N ASP A 228 31.10 4.39 -12.50
CA ASP A 228 31.70 5.03 -11.32
C ASP A 228 30.62 5.22 -10.24
N LEU A 229 30.62 4.31 -9.27
CA LEU A 229 29.60 4.19 -8.22
C LEU A 229 30.17 4.45 -6.83
N ASP A 230 31.46 4.76 -6.72
CA ASP A 230 32.15 4.87 -5.43
C ASP A 230 31.51 5.97 -4.57
N ASP A 231 31.18 7.11 -5.17
CA ASP A 231 30.50 8.23 -4.50
C ASP A 231 29.03 7.96 -4.12
N VAL A 232 28.42 6.91 -4.69
CA VAL A 232 26.99 6.60 -4.58
C VAL A 232 26.75 5.42 -3.62
N ILE A 233 27.67 4.47 -3.56
CA ILE A 233 27.62 3.30 -2.66
C ILE A 233 27.70 3.75 -1.19
N ASP A 234 28.45 4.81 -0.91
CA ASP A 234 28.64 5.39 0.43
C ASP A 234 27.45 6.23 0.92
N ALA A 235 26.40 6.36 0.13
CA ALA A 235 25.17 7.02 0.55
C ALA A 235 24.58 6.39 1.83
N PRO A 236 24.24 7.19 2.86
CA PRO A 236 23.71 6.67 4.11
C PRO A 236 22.33 6.03 3.88
N PRO A 237 22.08 4.82 4.43
CA PRO A 237 20.82 4.15 4.21
C PRO A 237 19.67 4.78 4.99
N ILE A 238 18.51 4.93 4.35
CA ILE A 238 17.30 5.47 4.98
C ILE A 238 16.54 4.35 5.69
N GLY A 239 15.82 4.69 6.78
CA GLY A 239 14.92 3.77 7.48
C GLY A 239 15.57 3.01 8.63
N ARG A 240 16.85 3.25 8.92
CA ARG A 240 17.48 2.77 10.15
C ARG A 240 17.12 3.70 11.31
N ASN A 241 16.32 3.21 12.25
CA ASN A 241 16.14 3.87 13.53
C ASN A 241 17.28 3.44 14.45
N PRO A 242 18.20 4.35 14.86
CA PRO A 242 19.35 4.00 15.67
C PRO A 242 18.99 3.36 17.01
N GLY A 243 17.86 3.74 17.60
CA GLY A 243 17.37 3.16 18.85
C GLY A 243 16.79 1.77 18.67
N HIS A 244 16.08 1.54 17.55
CA HIS A 244 15.54 0.21 17.23
C HIS A 244 16.66 -0.78 16.88
N GLU A 245 17.62 -0.38 16.03
CA GLU A 245 18.74 -1.26 15.68
C GLU A 245 19.59 -1.61 16.89
N ARG A 246 19.87 -0.64 17.76
CA ARG A 246 20.61 -0.91 19.01
C ARG A 246 19.89 -1.94 19.90
N CYS A 247 18.56 -1.86 19.99
CA CYS A 247 17.76 -2.83 20.74
C CYS A 247 17.78 -4.22 20.08
N VAL A 248 17.66 -4.28 18.74
CA VAL A 248 17.72 -5.53 17.97
C VAL A 248 19.11 -6.18 18.11
N ASP A 249 20.18 -5.39 18.01
CA ASP A 249 21.57 -5.85 18.18
C ASP A 249 21.81 -6.38 19.60
N GLU A 250 21.30 -5.69 20.63
CA GLU A 250 21.36 -6.14 22.02
C GLU A 250 20.62 -7.47 22.21
N ILE A 251 19.43 -7.63 21.62
CA ILE A 251 18.65 -8.88 21.66
C ILE A 251 19.39 -10.00 20.93
N GLN A 252 19.97 -9.74 19.76
CA GLN A 252 20.75 -10.72 19.01
C GLN A 252 22.01 -11.14 19.76
N ALA A 253 22.75 -10.19 20.35
CA ALA A 253 23.93 -10.47 21.15
C ALA A 253 23.58 -11.32 22.40
N ALA A 254 22.45 -11.03 23.04
CA ALA A 254 21.95 -11.82 24.15
C ALA A 254 21.58 -13.25 23.71
N SER A 255 20.89 -13.40 22.57
CA SER A 255 20.51 -14.69 22.00
C SER A 255 21.74 -15.54 21.63
N GLN A 256 22.76 -14.94 21.00
CA GLN A 256 24.02 -15.62 20.67
C GLN A 256 24.75 -16.10 21.93
N LYS A 257 24.84 -15.26 22.97
CA LYS A 257 25.41 -15.68 24.25
C LYS A 257 24.64 -16.86 24.84
N LEU A 258 23.31 -16.82 24.81
CA LEU A 258 22.47 -17.89 25.33
C LEU A 258 22.70 -19.21 24.58
N HIS A 259 22.85 -19.15 23.25
CA HIS A 259 23.25 -20.30 22.44
C HIS A 259 24.62 -20.86 22.83
N GLN A 260 25.63 -19.99 23.00
CA GLN A 260 26.96 -20.41 23.45
C GLN A 260 26.93 -21.08 24.83
N TRP A 261 26.14 -20.54 25.76
CA TRP A 261 25.95 -21.14 27.08
C TRP A 261 25.26 -22.50 27.02
N ARG A 262 24.23 -22.65 26.17
CA ARG A 262 23.57 -23.95 25.94
C ARG A 262 24.55 -24.98 25.38
N GLU A 263 25.31 -24.62 24.35
CA GLU A 263 26.33 -25.53 23.78
C GLU A 263 27.41 -25.91 24.80
N ALA A 264 27.84 -24.96 25.64
CA ALA A 264 28.79 -25.25 26.71
C ALA A 264 28.19 -26.23 27.74
N MET A 265 26.95 -25.99 28.18
CA MET A 265 26.24 -26.85 29.11
C MET A 265 26.03 -28.27 28.56
N ASP A 266 25.69 -28.40 27.27
CA ASP A 266 25.54 -29.70 26.62
C ASP A 266 26.88 -30.45 26.55
N LYS A 267 27.99 -29.75 26.27
CA LYS A 267 29.34 -30.33 26.34
C LYS A 267 29.70 -30.78 27.75
N PHE A 268 29.33 -30.02 28.79
CA PHE A 268 29.54 -30.40 30.18
C PHE A 268 28.70 -31.62 30.58
N ALA A 269 27.42 -31.67 30.19
CA ALA A 269 26.52 -32.78 30.46
C ALA A 269 27.03 -34.09 29.81
N ASN A 270 27.42 -34.03 28.53
CA ASN A 270 27.99 -35.17 27.81
C ASN A 270 29.33 -35.65 28.41
N ARG A 271 30.13 -34.73 28.98
CA ARG A 271 31.39 -35.06 29.66
C ARG A 271 31.18 -35.68 31.05
N ALA A 272 30.08 -35.33 31.73
CA ALA A 272 29.70 -35.94 33.00
C ALA A 272 29.21 -37.39 32.81
N GLU A 273 28.47 -37.67 31.73
CA GLU A 273 28.02 -39.03 31.40
C GLU A 273 29.19 -39.98 31.04
N THR A 274 30.26 -39.47 30.42
CA THR A 274 31.46 -40.25 30.08
C THR A 274 32.45 -40.44 31.25
N GLY A 275 32.28 -39.70 32.35
CA GLY A 275 33.18 -39.73 33.52
C GLY A 275 32.82 -40.74 34.62
N THR A 276 31.70 -41.46 34.51
CA THR A 276 31.26 -42.38 35.57
C THR A 276 31.86 -43.78 35.37
N ILE A 277 33.02 -44.00 35.97
CA ILE A 277 33.75 -45.27 36.02
C ILE A 277 32.92 -46.36 36.74
N LYS A 278 32.90 -47.56 36.13
CA LYS A 278 32.37 -48.82 36.67
C LYS A 278 32.98 -49.17 38.03
N THR A 279 32.15 -49.32 39.07
CA THR A 279 32.50 -50.14 40.25
C THR A 279 31.46 -51.24 40.49
N LYS A 280 31.92 -52.49 40.38
CA LYS A 280 31.23 -53.73 40.79
C LYS A 280 31.39 -53.93 42.31
N ALA A 281 30.31 -54.32 43.00
CA ALA A 281 30.24 -55.30 44.12
C ALA A 281 28.87 -55.14 44.83
N SER A 282 27.94 -56.11 44.72
CA SER A 282 27.75 -57.25 45.62
C SER A 282 26.96 -56.95 46.92
N GLY A 283 25.69 -57.35 46.95
CA GLY A 283 25.13 -58.20 48.01
C GLY A 283 24.56 -57.60 49.31
N SER A 284 23.24 -57.78 49.47
CA SER A 284 22.50 -58.14 50.70
C SER A 284 21.88 -57.06 51.62
N ARG A 285 20.58 -56.80 51.37
CA ARG A 285 19.41 -56.94 52.27
C ARG A 285 19.47 -56.40 53.71
N ARG A 286 18.55 -55.47 54.07
CA ARG A 286 17.45 -55.68 55.05
C ARG A 286 16.47 -54.48 55.19
N ASN A 287 15.18 -54.82 55.27
CA ASN A 287 13.98 -53.97 55.46
C ASN A 287 13.86 -53.28 56.83
N ARG A 288 13.19 -52.11 56.86
CA ARG A 288 12.13 -51.71 57.83
C ARG A 288 11.42 -50.41 57.36
N THR A 289 10.13 -50.47 56.96
CA THR A 289 8.92 -49.95 57.66
C THR A 289 8.93 -48.44 57.94
N LYS A 290 7.94 -47.58 57.66
CA LYS A 290 6.48 -47.61 57.40
C LYS A 290 6.12 -46.23 56.77
N SER A 291 5.38 -46.16 55.66
CA SER A 291 3.94 -45.83 55.59
C SER A 291 3.50 -44.53 56.29
N PHE A 292 3.07 -43.53 55.52
CA PHE A 292 1.85 -42.77 55.83
C PHE A 292 1.16 -42.30 54.53
N LEU A 293 -0.10 -42.73 54.38
CA LEU A 293 -1.19 -42.22 53.53
C LEU A 293 -1.24 -42.57 52.02
N ASP A 294 -1.63 -43.83 51.80
CA ASP A 294 -2.85 -44.30 51.08
C ASP A 294 -3.89 -43.17 50.81
N LYS A 295 -4.62 -43.07 49.68
CA LYS A 295 -5.42 -44.13 49.05
C LYS A 295 -6.04 -43.65 47.71
N SER A 296 -5.99 -44.53 46.69
CA SER A 296 -7.12 -45.00 45.84
C SER A 296 -7.94 -44.00 44.99
N HIS A 297 -8.43 -44.27 43.78
CA HIS A 297 -8.41 -45.33 42.75
C HIS A 297 -9.13 -44.73 41.52
N GLY A 298 -8.85 -45.16 40.30
CA GLY A 298 -9.79 -44.92 39.19
C GLY A 298 -9.17 -45.00 37.79
N LYS A 299 -9.35 -46.14 37.14
CA LYS A 299 -9.07 -46.39 35.72
C LYS A 299 -9.86 -45.43 34.81
N GLY A 300 -9.32 -45.13 33.63
CA GLY A 300 -10.15 -44.79 32.47
C GLY A 300 -9.45 -43.88 31.49
N LYS A 301 -9.24 -44.38 30.26
CA LYS A 301 -8.90 -43.58 29.09
C LYS A 301 -10.11 -42.71 28.69
N ASP A 302 -9.82 -41.53 28.16
CA ASP A 302 -10.43 -40.91 26.96
C ASP A 302 -10.63 -39.40 27.14
N ASN A 303 -9.97 -38.66 26.24
CA ASN A 303 -10.33 -37.40 25.58
C ASN A 303 -10.83 -36.17 26.37
N ALA A 304 -10.24 -35.04 25.93
CA ALA A 304 -10.82 -33.71 25.77
C ALA A 304 -10.50 -32.61 26.80
N ALA A 305 -10.36 -31.40 26.24
CA ALA A 305 -10.40 -30.06 26.82
C ALA A 305 -9.17 -29.65 27.69
N TYR A 306 -8.25 -28.80 27.21
CA TYR A 306 -8.39 -27.34 26.98
C TYR A 306 -8.76 -26.58 28.28
N GLU A 307 -7.74 -26.10 29.01
CA GLU A 307 -7.89 -24.91 29.86
C GLU A 307 -6.68 -23.98 29.69
N ARG A 308 -7.03 -22.71 29.45
CA ARG A 308 -6.17 -21.56 29.19
C ARG A 308 -5.83 -20.87 30.51
N GLY A 309 -4.68 -20.20 30.54
CA GLY A 309 -4.45 -19.03 31.39
C GLY A 309 -3.94 -19.34 32.79
N GLY A 310 -2.63 -19.59 32.92
CA GLY A 310 -1.93 -19.59 34.20
C GLY A 310 -0.98 -18.40 34.29
N THR A 311 -1.33 -17.40 35.10
CA THR A 311 -0.46 -16.27 35.47
C THR A 311 0.65 -16.79 36.40
N VAL A 312 1.93 -16.71 35.98
CA VAL A 312 3.06 -17.05 36.85
C VAL A 312 3.50 -15.82 37.63
N THR A 313 3.23 -15.81 38.94
CA THR A 313 3.67 -14.76 39.87
C THR A 313 5.04 -15.13 40.44
N VAL A 314 6.08 -14.37 40.11
CA VAL A 314 7.40 -14.50 40.76
C VAL A 314 7.52 -13.44 41.86
N LYS A 315 7.55 -13.87 43.12
CA LYS A 315 7.96 -13.01 44.26
C LYS A 315 9.48 -13.04 44.39
N MET A 316 10.15 -11.94 44.10
CA MET A 316 11.54 -11.71 44.50
C MET A 316 11.56 -11.10 45.90
N GLY A 317 11.96 -11.88 46.91
CA GLY A 317 12.20 -11.39 48.26
C GLY A 317 13.62 -10.88 48.40
N GLY A 318 13.82 -9.57 48.44
CA GLY A 318 15.07 -8.93 48.84
C GLY A 318 14.96 -8.44 50.28
N ALA A 319 15.80 -8.95 51.17
CA ALA A 319 15.92 -8.47 52.54
C ALA A 319 16.69 -7.14 52.56
N ASN A 320 16.01 -6.05 52.90
CA ASN A 320 16.47 -4.98 53.80
C ASN A 320 15.41 -3.89 53.88
N GLY A 321 15.34 -3.25 55.06
CA GLY A 321 14.23 -2.43 55.51
C GLY A 321 14.02 -1.10 54.78
N GLU A 322 12.91 -0.48 55.19
CA GLU A 322 12.36 0.82 54.82
C GLU A 322 11.48 0.84 53.55
N GLY A 323 10.22 1.21 53.76
CA GLY A 323 9.13 1.06 52.80
C GLY A 323 9.20 1.99 51.61
N LYS A 324 8.66 1.52 50.48
CA LYS A 324 8.05 2.29 49.38
C LYS A 324 7.28 1.36 48.44
N GLU A 325 6.26 1.92 47.80
CA GLU A 325 5.16 1.27 47.07
C GLU A 325 5.60 0.35 45.92
N ALA A 326 4.89 -0.77 45.74
CA ALA A 326 5.09 -1.70 44.63
C ALA A 326 4.25 -1.28 43.40
N HIS A 327 4.92 -0.89 42.31
CA HIS A 327 4.26 -0.70 41.01
C HIS A 327 4.11 -2.04 40.27
N GLN A 328 2.89 -2.35 39.85
CA GLN A 328 2.51 -3.57 39.13
C GLN A 328 2.62 -3.32 37.61
N LEU A 329 3.53 -4.01 36.93
CA LEU A 329 3.62 -4.02 35.46
C LEU A 329 3.18 -5.39 34.93
N SER A 330 2.09 -5.43 34.17
CA SER A 330 1.64 -6.61 33.43
C SER A 330 2.21 -6.59 32.01
N VAL A 331 2.84 -7.67 31.58
CA VAL A 331 3.26 -7.87 30.18
C VAL A 331 2.38 -8.98 29.60
N ILE A 332 1.58 -8.62 28.58
CA ILE A 332 0.82 -9.58 27.77
C ILE A 332 1.76 -10.11 26.69
N GLY A 333 2.11 -11.39 26.76
CA GLY A 333 2.85 -12.08 25.72
C GLY A 333 1.92 -12.48 24.57
N SER A 334 2.18 -12.01 23.35
CA SER A 334 1.66 -12.61 22.13
C SER A 334 2.75 -13.48 21.50
N GLU A 335 2.58 -14.80 21.58
CA GLU A 335 3.34 -15.77 20.81
C GLU A 335 2.97 -15.66 19.32
N GLN A 336 3.96 -15.48 18.44
CA GLN A 336 3.82 -15.77 17.03
C GLN A 336 4.92 -16.77 16.64
N SER A 337 4.47 -17.97 16.31
CA SER A 337 5.26 -19.15 15.95
C SER A 337 5.98 -18.96 14.62
N TYR A 338 7.31 -19.03 14.63
CA TYR A 338 8.11 -19.28 13.44
C TYR A 338 8.25 -20.79 13.25
N GLN A 339 7.59 -21.35 12.24
CA GLN A 339 7.92 -22.68 11.73
C GLN A 339 9.10 -22.56 10.77
N VAL A 340 10.23 -23.17 11.15
CA VAL A 340 11.37 -23.43 10.27
C VAL A 340 11.12 -24.76 9.57
N GLY A 341 10.87 -24.72 8.26
CA GLY A 341 10.76 -25.90 7.41
C GLY A 341 11.69 -25.75 6.21
N ALA A 342 12.85 -26.40 6.29
CA ALA A 342 13.78 -26.53 5.18
C ALA A 342 13.35 -27.67 4.25
N THR A 343 13.04 -27.36 2.99
CA THR A 343 13.33 -28.25 1.85
C THR A 343 13.43 -27.40 0.58
N ASP A 344 14.64 -27.41 0.03
CA ASP A 344 15.05 -26.95 -1.28
C ASP A 344 14.42 -27.84 -2.38
N ARG A 345 13.93 -27.23 -3.48
CA ARG A 345 13.92 -27.72 -4.89
C ARG A 345 12.77 -27.13 -5.74
N ASN A 346 13.19 -26.43 -6.80
CA ASN A 346 12.51 -26.20 -8.08
C ASN A 346 11.20 -25.41 -8.14
N GLY A 347 11.23 -24.27 -8.84
CA GLY A 347 10.02 -23.66 -9.39
C GLY A 347 10.15 -22.24 -9.91
N ASP A 348 11.26 -21.85 -10.53
CA ASP A 348 11.38 -20.61 -11.29
C ASP A 348 10.34 -20.55 -12.41
N ARG A 349 9.30 -19.74 -12.22
CA ARG A 349 8.49 -19.12 -13.28
C ARG A 349 7.98 -17.80 -12.76
N ASN A 350 8.70 -16.71 -13.02
CA ASN A 350 8.18 -15.33 -13.05
C ASN A 350 9.24 -14.38 -13.59
N PHE A 351 9.69 -14.60 -14.84
CA PHE A 351 10.31 -13.58 -15.69
C PHE A 351 10.20 -14.10 -17.12
N ALA A 352 9.13 -13.70 -17.80
CA ALA A 352 8.95 -13.97 -19.22
C ALA A 352 8.13 -12.82 -19.81
N TRP A 353 8.76 -11.66 -19.97
CA TRP A 353 8.38 -10.62 -20.94
C TRP A 353 9.62 -9.80 -21.26
N ILE A 354 10.56 -10.40 -21.99
CA ILE A 354 11.48 -9.72 -22.89
C ILE A 354 11.55 -10.62 -24.12
N ASP A 355 10.78 -10.25 -25.14
CA ASP A 355 11.09 -10.37 -26.57
C ASP A 355 10.16 -9.41 -27.33
#